data_AF-A0A484UE82-F1
#
_entry.id   AF-A0A484UE82-F1
#
_cell.length_a   1.000
_cell.length_b   1.000
_cell.length_c   1.000
_cell.angle_alpha   90.00
_cell.angle_beta   90.00
_cell.angle_gamma   90.00
#
_symmetry.space_group_name_H-M   'P 1'
#
loop_
_entity.id
_entity.type
_entity.pdbx_description
1 polymer ?
#
loop_
_entity_poly.entity_id
_entity_poly.type
_entity_poly.pdbx_seq_one_letter_code
_entity_poly.pdbx_strand_id
1 'polypeptide(L)' 'MSGLLWPLGKSVKLDSTIDRRTLRAQISRLGTLGYALDFKSQEWKRQLEQQAA' A
#
# COMPACT_ATOMS: atom_id res chain seq x y z
N MET A 1 -1.82 -2.31 -21.96
CA MET A 1 -1.11 -3.12 -20.95
C MET A 1 0.04 -2.28 -20.40
N SER A 2 -0.28 -1.22 -19.66
CA SER A 2 0.69 -0.47 -18.87
C SER A 2 0.75 -1.16 -17.53
N GLY A 3 1.78 -2.01 -17.36
CA GLY A 3 2.19 -2.47 -16.05
C GLY A 3 2.41 -1.23 -15.20
N LEU A 4 1.47 -0.98 -14.29
CA LEU A 4 1.61 0.01 -13.24
C LEU A 4 2.80 -0.48 -12.41
N LEU A 5 3.99 -0.01 -12.77
CA LEU A 5 5.24 -0.23 -12.07
C LEU A 5 4.98 0.26 -10.66
N TRP A 6 4.67 -0.68 -9.77
CA TRP A 6 4.44 -0.43 -8.37
C TRP A 6 5.73 0.17 -7.81
N PRO A 7 5.79 1.48 -7.50
CA PRO A 7 6.96 1.97 -6.82
C PRO A 7 6.82 1.47 -5.39
N LEU A 8 7.57 0.43 -5.01
CA LEU A 8 7.77 0.10 -3.59
C LEU A 8 8.62 1.21 -2.96
N GLY A 9 8.06 2.41 -2.89
CA GLY A 9 8.61 3.56 -2.18
C GLY A 9 8.25 3.51 -0.69
N LYS A 10 8.50 4.62 0.00
CA LYS A 10 8.14 4.82 1.42
C LYS A 10 6.62 4.87 1.62
N SER A 11 5.89 5.36 0.62
CA SER A 11 4.43 5.43 0.54
C SER A 11 3.93 4.88 -0.79
N VAL A 12 2.76 4.25 -0.78
CA VAL A 12 2.09 3.64 -1.93
C VAL A 12 0.64 4.09 -1.93
N LYS A 13 0.20 4.69 -3.03
CA LYS A 13 -1.21 5.04 -3.20
C LYS A 13 -1.91 3.94 -3.99
N LEU A 14 -2.95 3.35 -3.39
CA LEU A 14 -3.79 2.39 -4.10
C LEU A 14 -4.82 3.15 -4.93
N ASP A 15 -4.97 2.73 -6.18
CA ASP A 15 -6.06 3.20 -7.02
C ASP A 15 -7.34 2.47 -6.61
N SER A 16 -8.31 3.19 -6.05
CA SER A 16 -9.60 2.62 -5.63
C SER A 16 -10.55 2.34 -6.80
N THR A 17 -10.20 2.79 -8.02
CA THR A 17 -11.00 2.56 -9.23
C THR A 17 -10.71 1.21 -9.90
N ILE A 18 -9.64 0.51 -9.49
CA ILE A 18 -9.33 -0.83 -9.98
C ILE A 18 -10.31 -1.87 -9.43
N ASP A 19 -10.33 -3.04 -10.06
CA ASP A 19 -11.14 -4.15 -9.60
C ASP A 19 -10.86 -4.51 -8.12
N ARG A 20 -11.94 -4.72 -7.36
CA ARG A 20 -11.90 -4.99 -5.92
C ARG A 20 -11.05 -6.21 -5.55
N ARG A 21 -10.94 -7.21 -6.42
CA ARG A 21 -10.11 -8.40 -6.19
C ARG A 21 -8.65 -8.03 -6.27
N THR A 22 -8.27 -7.25 -7.28
CA THR A 22 -6.92 -6.71 -7.45
C THR A 22 -6.55 -5.81 -6.27
N LEU A 23 -7.46 -4.92 -5.87
CA LEU A 23 -7.27 -4.05 -4.71
C LEU A 23 -7.03 -4.87 -3.42
N ARG A 24 -7.85 -5.90 -3.18
CA ARG A 24 -7.69 -6.77 -2.00
C ARG A 24 -6.37 -7.55 -2.02
N ALA A 25 -5.95 -8.04 -3.18
CA ALA A 25 -4.66 -8.72 -3.33
C ALA A 25 -3.48 -7.78 -3.03
N GLN A 26 -3.58 -6.53 -3.48
CA GLN A 26 -2.62 -5.48 -3.20
C GLN A 26 -2.56 -5.11 -1.71
N ILE A 27 -3.72 -4.93 -1.07
CA ILE A 27 -3.84 -4.70 0.38
C ILE A 27 -3.22 -5.85 1.18
N SER A 28 -3.55 -7.09 0.82
CA SER A 28 -2.99 -8.29 1.47
C SER A 28 -1.47 -8.32 1.36
N ARG A 29 -0.94 -8.03 0.16
CA ARG A 29 0.51 -7.97 -0.07
C ARG A 29 1.18 -6.85 0.74
N LEU A 30 0.57 -5.67 0.81
CA LEU A 30 1.05 -4.54 1.60
C LEU A 30 1.09 -4.87 3.10
N GLY A 31 0.07 -5.54 3.62
CA GLY A 31 0.04 -6.04 4.99
C GLY A 31 1.20 -6.99 5.28
N THR A 32 1.49 -7.95 4.39
CA THR A 32 2.65 -8.85 4.51
C THR A 32 3.99 -8.10 4.48
N LEU A 33 4.06 -6.99 3.76
CA LEU A 33 5.26 -6.14 3.69
C LEU A 33 5.39 -5.16 4.87
N GLY A 34 4.44 -5.14 5.82
CA GLY A 34 4.46 -4.21 6.96
C GLY A 34 4.05 -2.78 6.60
N TYR A 35 3.24 -2.60 5.57
CA TYR A 35 2.62 -1.32 5.26
C TYR A 35 1.28 -1.19 5.97
N ALA A 36 0.99 0.00 6.48
CA ALA A 36 -0.31 0.37 7.03
C ALA A 36 -0.95 1.52 6.27
N LEU A 37 -2.28 1.52 6.25
CA LEU A 37 -3.08 2.57 5.65
C LEU A 37 -3.07 3.81 6.54
N ASP A 38 -2.56 4.92 5.99
CA ASP A 38 -2.68 6.25 6.57
C ASP A 38 -3.99 6.88 6.07
N PHE A 39 -4.99 6.96 6.96
CA PHE A 39 -6.30 7.54 6.66
C PHE A 39 -6.23 9.04 6.32
N LYS A 40 -5.21 9.77 6.79
CA LYS A 40 -5.10 11.22 6.53
C LYS A 40 -4.70 11.50 5.08
N SER A 41 -3.79 10.70 4.55
CA SER A 41 -3.29 10.86 3.17
C SER A 41 -3.92 9.88 2.17
N GLN A 42 -4.69 8.90 2.67
CA GLN A 42 -5.19 7.75 1.89
C GLN A 42 -4.06 7.01 1.16
N GLU A 43 -2.93 6.86 1.84
CA GLU A 43 -1.74 6.19 1.32
C GLU A 43 -1.30 5.07 2.26
N TRP A 44 -0.71 4.03 1.70
CA TRP A 44 -0.10 2.95 2.44
C TRP A 44 1.36 3.28 2.71
N LYS A 45 1.72 3.41 3.98
CA LYS A 45 3.09 3.76 4.40
C LYS A 45 3.73 2.57 5.09
N ARG A 46 5.01 2.33 4.81
CA ARG A 46 5.76 1.26 5.46
C ARG A 46 5.97 1.62 6.93
N GLN A 47 5.48 0.80 7.86
CA GLN A 47 5.67 1.02 9.30
C GLN A 47 7.02 0.48 9.80
N LEU A 48 8.09 0.52 8.99
CA LEU A 48 9.37 -0.08 9.37
C LEU A 48 10.06 0.64 10.56
N GLU A 49 9.51 1.76 11.06
CA GLU A 49 10.09 2.56 12.16
C GLU A 49 9.06 3.09 13.17
N GLN A 50 7.88 2.46 13.36
CA GLN A 50 6.97 2.86 14.47
C GLN A 50 7.02 1.92 15.68
N GLN A 51 8.05 1.08 15.78
CA GLN A 51 8.45 0.42 17.02
C GLN A 51 9.83 0.93 17.44
N ALA A 52 9.85 2.14 18.01
CA ALA A 52 10.89 2.56 18.93
C ALA A 52 10.27 3.47 19.99
N ALA A 53 10.12 2.89 21.19
CA ALA A 53 9.94 3.50 22.52
C ALA A 53 8.70 4.38 22.76
#